data_AF-A0A228QK46-F1
#
_entry.id   AF-A0A228QK46-F1
#
_cell.length_a   1.000
_cell.length_b   1.000
_cell.length_c   1.000
_cell.angle_alpha   90.00
_cell.angle_beta   90.00
_cell.angle_gamma   90.00
#
_symmetry.space_group_name_H-M   'P 1'
#
loop_
_entity.id
_entity.type
_entity.pdbx_description
1 polymer ?
#
loop_
_entity_poly.entity_id
_entity_poly.type
_entity_poly.pdbx_seq_one_letter_code
_entity_poly.pdbx_strand_id
1 'polypeptide(L)'
;MSETLTQAWRVTVLTLAITIAIYAGLAAAEWLASCVLYASMHRNPIRAGWSTWLDALGAWYDGRLPNMGRRVLGAGLMGLLVAFGGPALAVYAWLEQAGRGPLYGDARFANEAEIRRAGLL
;
A
#
# COMPACT_ATOMS: atom_id res chain seq x y z
N MET A 1 -0.50 -27.96 23.23
CA MET A 1 -0.39 -26.69 24.00
C MET A 1 0.69 -25.76 23.44
N SER A 2 1.79 -26.29 22.88
CA SER A 2 2.80 -25.48 22.17
C SER A 2 2.28 -24.90 20.84
N GLU A 3 1.51 -25.66 20.05
CA GLU A 3 0.99 -25.21 18.75
C GLU A 3 0.03 -24.01 18.86
N THR A 4 -0.83 -24.00 19.88
CA THR A 4 -1.76 -22.89 20.16
C THR A 4 -1.03 -21.62 20.54
N LEU A 5 0.07 -21.72 21.30
CA LEU A 5 0.92 -20.58 21.66
C LEU A 5 1.67 -20.02 20.44
N THR A 6 2.20 -20.90 19.58
CA THR A 6 2.85 -20.47 18.33
C THR A 6 1.87 -19.80 17.37
N GLN A 7 0.63 -20.29 17.30
CA GLN A 7 -0.41 -19.69 16.47
C GLN A 7 -0.85 -18.33 17.01
N ALA A 8 -1.09 -18.22 18.32
CA ALA A 8 -1.41 -16.95 18.95
C ALA A 8 -0.30 -15.91 18.75
N TRP A 9 0.96 -16.30 18.91
CA TRP A 9 2.11 -15.42 18.67
C TRP A 9 2.15 -14.92 17.22
N ARG A 10 1.99 -15.82 16.23
CA ARG A 10 1.96 -15.45 14.82
C ARG A 10 0.84 -14.44 14.52
N VAL A 11 -0.36 -14.67 15.04
CA VAL A 11 -1.51 -13.77 14.86
C VAL A 11 -1.23 -12.40 15.50
N THR A 12 -0.69 -12.36 16.71
CA THR A 12 -0.34 -11.11 17.39
C THR A 12 0.70 -10.31 16.61
N VAL A 13 1.77 -10.96 16.15
CA VAL A 13 2.83 -10.31 15.35
C VAL A 13 2.27 -9.78 14.03
N LEU A 14 1.44 -10.56 13.34
CA LEU A 14 0.77 -10.13 12.11
C LEU A 14 -0.14 -8.93 12.35
N THR A 15 -0.95 -8.98 13.41
CA THR A 15 -1.87 -7.89 13.76
C THR A 15 -1.10 -6.61 14.06
N LEU A 16 0.00 -6.71 14.82
CA LEU A 16 0.86 -5.59 15.14
C LEU A 16 1.51 -5.01 13.88
N ALA A 17 2.05 -5.86 13.00
CA ALA A 17 2.66 -5.43 11.74
C ALA A 17 1.65 -4.70 10.83
N ILE A 18 0.43 -5.24 10.70
CA ILE A 18 -0.65 -4.60 9.93
C ILE A 18 -1.01 -3.25 10.54
N THR A 19 -1.12 -3.18 11.87
CA THR A 19 -1.45 -1.95 12.59
C THR A 19 -0.38 -0.87 12.37
N ILE A 20 0.89 -1.22 12.50
CA ILE A 20 2.02 -0.30 12.22
C ILE A 20 1.99 0.16 10.77
N ALA A 21 1.75 -0.75 9.82
CA ALA A 21 1.66 -0.41 8.41
C ALA A 21 0.53 0.57 8.11
N ILE A 22 -0.64 0.40 8.76
CA ILE A 22 -1.77 1.33 8.63
C ILE A 22 -1.38 2.72 9.14
N TYR A 23 -0.79 2.82 10.33
CA TYR A 23 -0.36 4.11 10.88
C TYR A 23 0.73 4.77 10.05
N ALA A 24 1.70 4.01 9.53
CA ALA A 24 2.71 4.52 8.62
C ALA A 24 2.10 5.01 7.31
N GLY A 25 1.12 4.27 6.77
CA GLY A 25 0.36 4.66 5.58
C GLY A 25 -0.44 5.96 5.79
N LEU A 26 -1.09 6.12 6.94
CA LEU A 26 -1.76 7.37 7.34
C LEU A 26 -0.78 8.54 7.43
N ALA A 27 0.36 8.36 8.09
CA ALA A 27 1.38 9.40 8.20
C ALA A 27 1.98 9.79 6.83
N ALA A 28 2.14 8.82 5.93
CA ALA A 28 2.57 9.06 4.56
C ALA A 28 1.49 9.76 3.73
N ALA A 29 0.22 9.37 3.89
CA ALA A 29 -0.92 10.00 3.22
C ALA A 29 -1.04 11.48 3.58
N GLU A 30 -0.92 11.80 4.87
CA GLU A 30 -0.95 13.19 5.38
C GLU A 30 0.19 14.04 4.79
N TRP A 31 1.40 13.48 4.76
CA TRP A 31 2.56 14.15 4.18
C TRP A 31 2.38 14.38 2.67
N LEU A 32 1.94 13.36 1.94
CA LEU A 32 1.66 13.47 0.51
C LEU A 32 0.55 14.48 0.22
N ALA A 33 -0.52 14.50 1.02
CA ALA A 33 -1.58 15.50 0.92
C ALA A 33 -1.04 16.92 1.11
N SER A 34 -0.14 17.11 2.08
CA SER A 34 0.53 18.39 2.30
C SER A 34 1.38 18.83 1.10
N CYS A 35 2.15 17.90 0.50
CA CYS A 35 2.92 18.16 -0.72
C CYS A 35 2.03 18.49 -1.92
N VAL A 36 0.96 17.72 -2.16
CA VAL A 36 0.01 17.96 -3.27
C VAL A 36 -0.69 19.30 -3.09
N LEU A 37 -1.06 19.67 -1.86
CA LEU A 37 -1.65 20.96 -1.57
C LEU A 37 -0.68 22.10 -1.91
N TYR A 38 0.59 22.01 -1.48
CA TYR A 38 1.63 23.00 -1.82
C TYR A 38 1.89 23.09 -3.31
N ALA A 39 1.98 21.95 -3.99
CA ALA A 39 2.12 21.89 -5.45
C ALA A 39 0.93 22.57 -6.15
N SER A 40 -0.30 22.36 -5.67
CA SER A 40 -1.50 23.03 -6.21
C SER A 40 -1.47 24.56 -6.04
N MET A 41 -0.75 25.05 -5.03
CA MET A 41 -0.51 26.48 -4.78
C MET A 41 0.74 27.01 -5.49
N HIS A 42 1.40 26.19 -6.33
CA HIS A 42 2.67 26.53 -7.00
C HIS A 42 3.77 26.94 -6.00
N ARG A 43 3.73 26.38 -4.78
CA ARG A 43 4.76 26.55 -3.75
C ARG A 43 5.65 25.31 -3.69
N ASN A 44 6.87 25.51 -3.20
CA ASN A 44 7.85 24.43 -3.13
C ASN A 44 7.35 23.30 -2.18
N PRO A 45 7.11 22.07 -2.69
CA PRO A 45 6.55 20.97 -1.90
C PRO A 45 7.48 20.47 -0.78
N ILE A 46 8.78 20.77 -0.87
CA ILE A 46 9.76 20.41 0.17
C ILE A 46 9.55 21.23 1.46
N ARG A 47 8.89 22.40 1.37
CA ARG A 47 8.51 23.21 2.54
C ARG A 47 7.18 22.80 3.15
N ALA A 48 6.47 21.82 2.58
CA ALA A 48 5.24 21.33 3.18
C ALA A 48 5.59 20.57 4.46
N GLY A 49 5.18 21.11 5.61
CA GLY A 49 5.28 20.43 6.89
C GLY A 49 4.32 19.23 6.96
N TRP A 50 4.58 18.33 7.90
CA TRP A 50 3.85 17.08 8.07
C TRP A 50 2.36 17.25 8.44
N SER A 51 1.95 18.42 8.95
CA SER A 51 0.56 18.72 9.36
C SER A 51 -0.13 19.74 8.47
N THR A 52 0.52 20.16 7.38
CA THR A 52 0.09 21.37 6.66
C THR A 52 -1.27 21.21 6.00
N TRP A 53 -1.60 19.97 5.61
CA TRP A 53 -2.92 19.65 5.10
C TRP A 53 -3.99 19.68 6.20
N LEU A 54 -3.74 19.09 7.38
CA LEU A 54 -4.63 19.20 8.54
C LEU A 54 -4.87 20.66 8.97
N ASP A 55 -3.81 21.48 9.02
CA ASP A 55 -3.92 22.90 9.37
C ASP A 55 -4.80 23.66 8.36
N ALA A 56 -4.61 23.36 7.06
CA ALA A 56 -5.44 23.93 5.99
C ALA A 56 -6.89 23.43 6.03
N LEU A 57 -7.11 22.17 6.43
CA LEU A 57 -8.43 21.59 6.60
C LEU A 57 -9.19 22.25 7.76
N GLY A 58 -8.53 22.43 8.91
CA GLY A 58 -9.10 23.15 10.05
C GLY A 58 -9.46 24.59 9.70
N ALA A 59 -8.55 25.31 9.03
CA ALA A 59 -8.80 26.68 8.61
C ALA A 59 -9.92 26.78 7.54
N TRP A 60 -10.11 25.76 6.71
CA TRP A 60 -11.26 25.66 5.81
C TRP A 60 -12.57 25.38 6.57
N TYR A 61 -12.55 24.46 7.55
CA TYR A 61 -13.71 24.12 8.37
C TYR A 61 -14.20 25.31 9.21
N ASP A 62 -13.28 26.11 9.74
CA ASP A 62 -13.58 27.36 10.46
C ASP A 62 -14.08 28.50 9.54
N GLY A 63 -14.25 28.23 8.23
CA GLY A 63 -14.74 29.21 7.26
C GLY A 63 -13.73 30.30 6.89
N ARG A 64 -12.46 30.16 7.31
CA ARG A 64 -11.41 31.17 7.06
C ARG A 64 -10.85 31.12 5.63
N LEU A 65 -11.12 30.04 4.89
CA LEU A 65 -10.72 29.88 3.48
C LEU A 65 -11.87 29.44 2.55
N PRO A 66 -12.86 30.30 2.30
CA PRO A 66 -13.83 30.05 1.24
C PRO A 66 -13.07 29.97 -0.11
N ASN A 67 -13.32 28.94 -0.91
CA ASN A 67 -12.66 28.61 -2.20
C ASN A 67 -11.46 27.64 -2.16
N MET A 68 -10.88 27.30 -1.00
CA MET A 68 -9.81 26.28 -0.96
C MET A 68 -10.29 24.85 -0.77
N GLY A 69 -11.55 24.63 -0.40
CA GLY A 69 -12.09 23.30 -0.06
C GLY A 69 -11.83 22.22 -1.12
N ARG A 70 -12.00 22.53 -2.42
CA ARG A 70 -11.75 21.53 -3.49
C ARG A 70 -10.27 21.13 -3.58
N ARG A 71 -9.35 22.07 -3.34
CA ARG A 71 -7.90 21.78 -3.36
C ARG A 71 -7.47 20.99 -2.14
N VAL A 72 -8.01 21.33 -0.96
CA VAL A 72 -7.75 20.62 0.29
C VAL A 72 -8.31 19.19 0.20
N LEU A 73 -9.58 19.01 -0.16
CA LEU A 73 -10.18 17.68 -0.31
C LEU A 73 -9.48 16.84 -1.38
N GLY A 74 -9.18 17.45 -2.54
CA GLY A 74 -8.46 16.75 -3.62
C GLY A 74 -7.05 16.30 -3.22
N ALA A 75 -6.33 17.13 -2.45
CA ALA A 75 -5.01 16.78 -1.94
C ALA A 75 -5.08 15.63 -0.92
N GLY A 76 -6.06 15.64 -0.02
CA GLY A 76 -6.28 14.55 0.94
C GLY A 76 -6.62 13.23 0.25
N LEU A 77 -7.51 13.27 -0.74
CA LEU A 77 -7.87 12.09 -1.55
C LEU A 77 -6.67 11.52 -2.29
N MET A 78 -5.82 12.37 -2.89
CA MET A 78 -4.61 11.89 -3.56
C MET A 78 -3.58 11.32 -2.59
N GLY A 79 -3.38 11.95 -1.43
CA GLY A 79 -2.52 11.40 -0.39
C GLY A 79 -2.96 9.99 0.01
N LEU A 80 -4.26 9.79 0.25
CA LEU A 80 -4.84 8.50 0.59
C LEU A 80 -4.70 7.48 -0.55
N LEU A 81 -5.04 7.87 -1.78
CA LEU A 81 -4.96 7.00 -2.95
C LEU A 81 -3.54 6.52 -3.21
N VAL A 82 -2.53 7.38 -3.05
CA VAL A 82 -1.14 6.99 -3.26
C VAL A 82 -0.64 6.10 -2.12
N ALA A 83 -0.89 6.49 -0.86
CA ALA A 83 -0.39 5.77 0.30
C ALA A 83 -1.00 4.37 0.45
N PHE A 84 -2.28 4.18 0.11
CA PHE A 84 -2.96 2.89 0.23
C PHE A 84 -3.12 2.17 -1.10
N GLY A 85 -3.36 2.91 -2.18
CA GLY A 85 -3.52 2.33 -3.53
C GLY A 85 -2.22 1.76 -4.08
N GLY A 86 -1.06 2.38 -3.82
CA GLY A 86 0.24 1.85 -4.24
C GLY A 86 0.52 0.45 -3.67
N PRO A 87 0.48 0.27 -2.33
CA PRO A 87 0.63 -1.04 -1.71
C PRO A 87 -0.44 -2.05 -2.15
N ALA A 88 -1.70 -1.63 -2.28
CA ALA A 88 -2.77 -2.53 -2.74
C ALA A 88 -2.53 -3.02 -4.18
N LEU A 89 -2.09 -2.14 -5.08
CA LEU A 89 -1.71 -2.50 -6.45
C LEU A 89 -0.48 -3.41 -6.48
N ALA A 90 0.50 -3.17 -5.60
CA ALA A 90 1.68 -4.04 -5.50
C ALA A 90 1.30 -5.46 -5.04
N VAL A 91 0.42 -5.58 -4.04
CA VAL A 91 -0.12 -6.87 -3.60
C VAL A 91 -0.92 -7.53 -4.72
N TYR A 92 -1.79 -6.78 -5.41
CA TYR A 92 -2.55 -7.28 -6.54
C TYR A 92 -1.63 -7.81 -7.65
N ALA A 93 -0.62 -7.03 -8.06
CA ALA A 93 0.34 -7.43 -9.08
C ALA A 93 1.15 -8.67 -8.66
N TRP A 94 1.53 -8.76 -7.38
CA TRP A 94 2.22 -9.93 -6.84
C TRP A 94 1.33 -11.18 -6.86
N LEU A 95 0.06 -11.06 -6.48
CA LEU A 95 -0.92 -12.15 -6.57
C LEU A 95 -1.19 -12.57 -8.02
N GLU A 96 -1.26 -11.61 -8.94
CA GLU A 96 -1.40 -11.89 -10.37
C GLU A 96 -0.18 -12.65 -10.92
N GLN A 97 1.04 -12.29 -10.48
CA GLN A 97 2.27 -13.02 -10.83
C GLN A 97 2.32 -14.41 -10.19
N ALA A 98 1.89 -14.56 -8.93
CA ALA A 98 1.84 -15.86 -8.25
C ALA A 98 0.77 -16.79 -8.85
N GLY A 99 -0.35 -16.25 -9.32
CA GLY A 99 -1.40 -16.97 -10.02
C GLY A 99 -1.02 -17.36 -11.46
N ARG A 100 -0.07 -16.65 -12.07
CA ARG A 100 0.65 -17.09 -13.27
C ARG A 100 1.68 -18.17 -12.88
N GLY A 101 1.20 -19.33 -12.42
CA GLY A 101 2.02 -20.54 -12.39
C GLY A 101 2.66 -20.76 -13.77
N PRO A 102 3.88 -21.33 -13.86
CA PRO A 102 4.64 -21.40 -15.10
C PRO A 102 3.85 -22.16 -16.18
N LEU A 103 3.16 -21.43 -17.05
CA LEU A 103 2.26 -22.00 -18.06
C LEU A 103 3.01 -22.61 -19.26
N TYR A 104 4.33 -22.40 -19.35
CA TYR A 104 5.21 -23.02 -20.35
C TYR A 104 6.63 -23.05 -19.78
N GLY A 105 7.03 -24.13 -19.10
CA GLY A 105 8.39 -24.21 -18.54
C GLY A 105 8.81 -25.55 -17.94
N ASP A 106 7.95 -26.23 -17.19
CA ASP A 106 8.31 -27.52 -16.56
C ASP A 106 8.05 -28.75 -17.44
N ALA A 107 7.49 -28.56 -18.63
CA ALA A 107 7.28 -29.64 -19.60
C ALA A 107 8.51 -29.99 -20.46
N ARG A 108 9.70 -29.39 -20.20
CA ARG A 108 10.84 -29.61 -21.10
C ARG A 108 11.69 -30.84 -20.80
N PHE A 109 11.62 -31.44 -19.61
CA PHE A 109 12.28 -32.72 -19.36
C PHE A 109 11.51 -33.54 -18.31
N ALA A 110 10.77 -34.56 -18.75
CA ALA A 110 10.46 -35.67 -17.87
C ALA A 110 11.80 -36.24 -17.40
N ASN A 111 12.00 -36.32 -16.09
CA ASN A 111 13.21 -36.92 -15.52
C ASN A 111 13.26 -38.40 -15.94
N GLU A 112 14.44 -38.97 -16.16
CA GLU A 112 14.60 -40.35 -16.64
C GLU A 112 13.92 -41.38 -15.71
N ALA A 113 13.77 -41.02 -14.43
CA ALA A 113 13.00 -41.75 -13.43
C ALA A 113 11.49 -41.73 -13.69
N GLU A 114 10.94 -40.62 -14.17
CA GLU A 114 9.51 -40.48 -14.52
C GLU A 114 9.19 -41.17 -15.85
N ILE A 115 10.10 -41.12 -16.83
CA ILE A 115 9.97 -41.84 -18.11
C ILE A 115 9.93 -43.36 -17.87
N ARG A 116 10.82 -43.88 -17.01
CA ARG A 116 10.85 -45.29 -16.62
C ARG A 116 9.60 -45.71 -15.84
N ARG A 117 9.08 -44.81 -15.00
CA ARG A 117 7.83 -45.05 -14.26
C ARG A 117 6.60 -45.06 -15.16
N ALA A 118 6.63 -44.29 -16.27
CA ALA A 118 5.60 -44.27 -17.28
C ALA A 118 5.68 -45.43 -18.28
N GLY A 119 6.71 -46.29 -18.21
CA GLY A 119 6.89 -47.42 -19.13
C GLY A 119 7.23 -47.01 -20.56
N LEU A 120 7.79 -45.81 -20.73
CA LEU A 120 8.20 -45.24 -22.02
C LEU A 120 9.69 -45.54 -22.34
N LEU A 121 10.32 -46.41 -21.54
CA LEU A 121 11.67 -46.96 -21.69
C LEU A 121 11.63 -48.49 -21.57
#